data_AF-A0A2E5JH85-F1
#
_entry.id   AF-A0A2E5JH85-F1
#
_cell.length_a   1.000
_cell.length_b   1.000
_cell.length_c   1.000
_cell.angle_alpha   90.00
_cell.angle_beta   90.00
_cell.angle_gamma   90.00
#
_symmetry.space_group_name_H-M   'P 1'
#
loop_
_entity.id
_entity.type
_entity.pdbx_description
1 polymer ?
#
loop_
_entity_poly.entity_id
_entity_poly.type
_entity_poly.pdbx_seq_one_letter_code
_entity_poly.pdbx_strand_id
1 'polypeptide(L)'
;MESFAPQPSDNKRRLNKLYQWLLTPFLAIDRKVEGAAMFFVKHWGKSRFMISMSKRAQVLGIEKLWKKSPKAFVYFFLFYLVRDTILYIIIPIYFAGLIGE
;
A
#
# COMPACT_ATOMS: atom_id res chain seq x y z
N MET A 1 47.72 -0.12 15.82
CA MET A 1 47.01 -0.01 14.52
C MET A 1 45.63 0.53 14.82
N GLU A 2 45.48 1.86 14.88
CA GLU A 2 44.18 2.50 15.02
C GLU A 2 43.44 2.38 13.69
N SER A 3 42.29 1.71 13.71
CA SER A 3 41.42 1.58 12.55
C SER A 3 40.83 2.94 12.22
N PHE A 4 41.27 3.53 11.11
CA PHE A 4 40.62 4.67 10.48
C PHE A 4 39.25 4.24 9.93
N ALA A 5 38.26 4.12 10.81
CA ALA A 5 36.87 4.03 10.40
C ALA A 5 36.46 5.41 9.87
N PRO A 6 36.04 5.55 8.60
CA PRO A 6 35.60 6.82 8.08
C PRO A 6 34.36 7.29 8.85
N GLN A 7 34.49 8.38 9.60
CA GLN A 7 33.38 9.03 10.30
C GLN A 7 32.32 9.43 9.26
N PRO A 8 31.06 9.00 9.40
CA PRO A 8 30.03 9.32 8.42
C PRO A 8 29.80 10.83 8.41
N SER A 9 29.90 11.44 7.21
CA SER A 9 29.72 12.87 7.02
C SER A 9 28.42 13.37 7.64
N ASP A 10 28.46 14.53 8.30
CA ASP A 10 27.39 15.08 9.15
C ASP A 10 26.02 15.19 8.43
N ASN A 11 26.05 15.38 7.10
CA ASN A 11 24.87 15.35 6.24
C ASN A 11 24.16 14.00 6.21
N LYS A 12 24.90 12.88 6.23
CA LYS A 12 24.33 11.52 6.33
C LYS A 12 23.59 11.33 7.66
N ARG A 13 24.08 11.93 8.75
CA ARG A 13 23.43 11.90 10.07
C ARG A 13 22.10 12.66 10.08
N ARG A 14 22.05 13.84 9.46
CA ARG A 14 20.83 14.64 9.32
C ARG A 14 19.78 13.95 8.45
N LEU A 15 20.19 13.39 7.31
CA LEU A 15 19.31 12.61 6.43
C LEU A 15 18.73 11.38 7.16
N ASN A 16 19.56 10.66 7.93
CA ASN A 16 19.06 9.52 8.70
C ASN A 16 18.05 9.94 9.77
N LYS A 17 18.27 11.07 10.46
CA LYS A 17 17.30 11.58 11.44
C LYS A 17 15.97 11.95 10.78
N LEU A 18 16.00 12.62 9.63
CA LEU A 18 14.80 13.00 8.89
C LEU A 18 14.05 11.78 8.37
N TYR A 19 14.79 10.79 7.85
CA TYR A 19 14.24 9.51 7.39
C TYR A 19 13.57 8.74 8.53
N GLN A 20 14.21 8.65 9.70
CA GLN A 20 13.64 8.02 10.89
C GLN A 20 12.40 8.77 11.42
N TRP A 21 12.38 10.09 11.32
CA TRP A 21 11.24 10.91 11.74
C TRP A 21 10.02 10.76 10.82
N LEU A 22 10.23 10.61 9.51
CA LEU A 22 9.14 10.33 8.56
C LEU A 22 8.67 8.86 8.61
N LEU A 23 9.57 7.92 8.86
CA LEU A 23 9.24 6.49 8.92
C LEU A 23 8.45 6.10 10.16
N THR A 24 8.71 6.71 11.31
CA THR A 24 8.07 6.36 12.58
C THR A 24 6.54 6.50 12.58
N PRO A 25 5.92 7.60 12.09
CA PRO A 25 4.46 7.69 11.99
C PRO A 25 3.92 6.72 10.92
N PHE A 26 4.62 6.54 9.80
CA PHE A 26 4.22 5.60 8.76
C PHE A 26 4.19 4.15 9.25
N LEU A 27 5.24 3.72 9.96
CA LEU A 27 5.34 2.39 10.58
C LEU A 27 4.28 2.20 11.67
N ALA A 28 3.96 3.23 12.45
CA ALA A 28 2.91 3.17 13.46
C ALA A 28 1.52 3.00 12.83
N ILE A 29 1.26 3.69 11.71
CA ILE A 29 0.02 3.53 10.93
C ILE A 29 -0.02 2.14 10.29
N ASP A 30 1.04 1.70 9.61
CA ASP A 30 1.10 0.38 8.97
C ASP A 30 0.91 -0.75 10.00
N ARG A 31 1.45 -0.59 11.22
CA ARG A 31 1.22 -1.54 12.33
C ARG A 31 -0.22 -1.56 12.81
N LYS A 32 -0.94 -0.42 12.79
CA LYS A 32 -2.38 -0.35 13.11
C LYS A 32 -3.26 -0.98 12.04
N VAL A 33 -2.82 -0.99 10.78
CA VAL A 33 -3.54 -1.62 9.67
C VAL A 33 -2.94 -2.98 9.30
N GLU A 34 -2.25 -3.65 10.23
CA GLU A 34 -1.66 -4.99 10.06
C GLU A 34 -0.77 -5.17 8.80
N GLY A 35 -0.03 -4.13 8.40
CA GLY A 35 0.80 -4.15 7.20
C GLY A 35 0.01 -4.03 5.89
N ALA A 36 -1.28 -3.71 5.94
CA ALA A 36 -2.13 -3.63 4.76
C ALA A 36 -1.75 -2.45 3.86
N ALA A 37 -1.23 -1.35 4.40
CA ALA A 37 -0.82 -0.20 3.61
C ALA A 37 0.46 -0.51 2.81
N MET A 38 1.47 -1.08 3.47
CA MET A 38 2.68 -1.53 2.77
C MET A 38 2.40 -2.66 1.78
N PHE A 39 1.48 -3.57 2.11
CA PHE A 39 1.01 -4.60 1.18
C PHE A 39 0.28 -4.00 -0.03
N PHE A 40 -0.58 -3.00 0.19
CA PHE A 40 -1.33 -2.31 -0.85
C PHE A 40 -0.39 -1.59 -1.82
N VAL A 41 0.58 -0.82 -1.33
CA VAL A 41 1.58 -0.16 -2.19
C VAL A 41 2.42 -1.20 -2.96
N LYS A 42 2.92 -2.23 -2.26
CA LYS A 42 3.73 -3.29 -2.89
C LYS A 42 2.98 -4.07 -3.97
N HIS A 43 1.67 -4.24 -3.83
CA HIS A 43 0.83 -4.99 -4.77
C HIS A 43 -0.06 -4.07 -5.62
N TRP A 44 0.34 -2.82 -5.83
CA TRP A 44 -0.34 -1.88 -6.74
C TRP A 44 -1.84 -1.75 -6.44
N GLY A 45 -2.18 -1.58 -5.17
CA GLY A 45 -3.53 -1.39 -4.69
C GLY A 45 -4.34 -2.66 -4.47
N LYS A 46 -3.72 -3.85 -4.53
CA LYS A 46 -4.44 -5.11 -4.29
C LYS A 46 -4.30 -5.55 -2.83
N SER A 47 -5.43 -5.90 -2.21
CA SER A 47 -5.45 -6.55 -0.89
C SER A 47 -5.32 -8.07 -1.00
N ARG A 48 -4.92 -8.75 0.09
CA ARG A 48 -4.87 -10.23 0.14
C ARG A 48 -6.22 -10.87 -0.17
N PHE A 49 -7.30 -10.24 0.29
CA PHE A 49 -8.67 -10.64 -0.01
C PHE A 49 -8.98 -10.54 -1.51
N MET A 50 -8.60 -9.43 -2.17
CA MET A 50 -8.78 -9.29 -3.62
C MET A 50 -8.01 -10.37 -4.38
N ILE A 51 -6.78 -10.69 -3.97
CA ILE A 51 -5.98 -11.73 -4.65
C ILE A 51 -6.64 -13.11 -4.52
N SER A 52 -7.09 -13.48 -3.32
CA SER A 52 -7.73 -14.78 -3.09
C SER A 52 -9.08 -14.90 -3.81
N MET A 53 -9.88 -13.83 -3.81
CA MET A 53 -11.16 -13.79 -4.52
C MET A 53 -10.98 -13.75 -6.04
N SER A 54 -9.94 -13.08 -6.56
CA SER A 54 -9.62 -13.11 -7.99
C SER A 54 -9.29 -14.52 -8.46
N LYS A 55 -8.50 -15.27 -7.67
CA LYS A 55 -8.20 -16.68 -7.96
C LYS A 55 -9.47 -17.54 -7.93
N ARG A 56 -10.35 -17.32 -6.94
CA ARG A 56 -11.66 -18.01 -6.87
C ARG A 56 -12.55 -17.66 -8.05
N ALA A 57 -12.57 -16.41 -8.49
CA ALA A 57 -13.33 -15.96 -9.66
C ALA A 57 -12.82 -16.60 -10.96
N GLN A 58 -11.49 -16.77 -11.11
CA GLN A 58 -10.89 -17.45 -12.26
C GLN A 58 -11.26 -18.93 -12.31
N VAL A 59 -11.29 -19.62 -11.17
CA VAL A 59 -11.59 -21.06 -11.11
C VAL A 59 -13.10 -21.35 -11.21
N LEU A 60 -13.93 -20.57 -10.51
CA LEU A 60 -15.38 -20.83 -10.43
C LEU A 60 -16.19 -20.07 -11.49
N GLY A 61 -15.65 -18.97 -12.03
CA GLY A 61 -16.43 -17.99 -12.78
C GLY A 61 -17.21 -17.04 -11.87
N ILE A 62 -17.56 -15.86 -12.40
CA ILE A 62 -18.25 -14.79 -11.66
C ILE A 62 -19.63 -15.24 -11.17
N GLU A 63 -20.39 -15.94 -12.00
CA GLU A 63 -21.74 -16.39 -11.66
C GLU A 63 -21.77 -17.40 -10.50
N LYS A 64 -20.88 -18.40 -10.53
CA LYS A 64 -20.81 -19.40 -9.46
C LYS A 64 -20.24 -18.80 -8.19
N LEU A 65 -19.34 -17.82 -8.30
CA LEU A 65 -18.83 -17.06 -7.16
C LEU A 65 -19.95 -16.26 -6.47
N TRP A 66 -20.80 -15.57 -7.26
CA TRP A 66 -21.99 -14.88 -6.76
C TRP A 66 -22.96 -15.85 -6.06
N LYS A 67 -23.27 -16.98 -6.69
CA LYS A 67 -24.17 -18.00 -6.10
C LYS A 67 -23.61 -18.59 -4.79
N LYS A 68 -22.30 -18.77 -4.68
CA LYS A 68 -21.66 -19.40 -3.51
C LYS A 68 -21.44 -18.42 -2.35
N SER A 69 -21.10 -17.17 -2.65
CA SER A 69 -20.84 -16.16 -1.63
C SER A 69 -21.15 -14.75 -2.14
N PRO A 70 -22.43 -14.35 -2.17
CA PRO A 70 -22.83 -13.06 -2.72
C PRO A 70 -22.29 -11.89 -1.89
N LYS A 71 -22.25 -12.01 -0.55
CA LYS A 71 -21.68 -10.98 0.33
C LYS A 71 -20.19 -10.74 0.02
N ALA A 72 -19.39 -11.81 -0.07
CA ALA A 72 -17.97 -11.69 -0.39
C ALA A 72 -17.75 -11.14 -1.80
N PHE A 73 -18.64 -11.47 -2.74
CA PHE A 73 -18.60 -10.91 -4.08
C PHE A 73 -18.86 -9.39 -4.09
N VAL A 74 -19.86 -8.90 -3.35
CA VAL A 74 -20.12 -7.45 -3.23
C VAL A 74 -18.92 -6.75 -2.59
N TYR A 75 -18.35 -7.30 -1.51
CA TYR A 75 -17.14 -6.73 -0.92
C TYR A 75 -15.97 -6.74 -1.92
N PHE A 76 -15.78 -7.82 -2.67
CA PHE A 76 -14.77 -7.90 -3.71
C PHE A 76 -14.94 -6.80 -4.75
N PHE A 77 -16.17 -6.56 -5.21
CA PHE A 77 -16.45 -5.47 -6.15
C PHE A 77 -16.19 -4.08 -5.54
N LEU A 78 -16.66 -3.83 -4.32
CA LEU A 78 -16.43 -2.56 -3.61
C LEU A 78 -14.93 -2.30 -3.38
N PHE A 79 -14.15 -3.32 -3.05
CA PHE A 79 -12.69 -3.19 -2.92
C PHE A 79 -12.02 -2.81 -4.25
N TYR A 80 -12.52 -3.29 -5.38
CA TYR A 80 -12.02 -2.88 -6.71
C TYR A 80 -12.37 -1.42 -6.99
N LEU A 81 -13.58 -0.99 -6.65
CA LEU A 81 -14.00 0.42 -6.79
C LEU A 81 -13.13 1.35 -5.94
N VAL A 82 -12.93 1.02 -4.67
CA VAL A 82 -12.10 1.82 -3.76
C VAL A 82 -10.65 1.88 -4.25
N ARG A 83 -10.09 0.74 -4.71
CA ARG A 83 -8.76 0.72 -5.31
C ARG A 83 -8.68 1.68 -6.49
N ASP A 84 -9.63 1.62 -7.42
CA ASP A 84 -9.59 2.46 -8.62
C ASP A 84 -9.75 3.94 -8.27
N THR A 85 -10.59 4.28 -7.30
CA THR A 85 -10.68 5.65 -6.75
C THR A 85 -9.35 6.12 -6.16
N ILE A 86 -8.67 5.27 -5.37
CA ILE A 86 -7.38 5.63 -4.79
C ILE A 86 -6.33 5.84 -5.90
N LEU A 87 -6.22 4.88 -6.82
CA LEU A 87 -5.15 4.87 -7.83
C LEU A 87 -5.34 5.93 -8.91
N TYR A 88 -6.57 6.20 -9.34
CA TYR A 88 -6.85 7.04 -10.50
C TYR A 88 -7.42 8.41 -10.15
N ILE A 89 -7.91 8.62 -8.92
CA ILE A 89 -8.44 9.92 -8.50
C ILE A 89 -7.54 10.52 -7.42
N ILE A 90 -7.39 9.84 -6.28
CA ILE A 90 -6.67 10.40 -5.12
C ILE A 90 -5.18 10.61 -5.43
N ILE A 91 -4.51 9.61 -5.99
CA ILE A 91 -3.08 9.71 -6.31
C ILE A 91 -2.82 10.84 -7.33
N PRO A 92 -3.52 10.92 -8.47
CA PRO A 92 -3.33 12.03 -9.41
C PRO A 92 -3.64 13.41 -8.84
N ILE A 93 -4.70 13.55 -8.02
CA ILE A 93 -5.01 14.83 -7.33
C ILE A 93 -3.86 15.23 -6.41
N TYR A 94 -3.32 14.28 -5.64
CA TYR A 94 -2.19 14.53 -4.76
C TYR A 94 -0.95 15.00 -5.53
N PHE A 95 -0.61 14.33 -6.63
CA PHE A 95 0.52 14.75 -7.47
C PHE A 95 0.25 16.08 -8.18
N ALA A 96 -0.96 16.33 -8.65
CA ALA A 96 -1.33 17.60 -9.27
C ALA A 96 -1.27 18.77 -8.27
N GLY A 97 -1.71 18.57 -7.02
CA GLY A 97 -1.57 19.58 -5.97
C GLY A 97 -0.12 19.81 -5.53
N LEU A 98 0.74 18.80 -5.65
CA LEU A 98 2.17 18.91 -5.31
C LEU A 98 3.01 19.54 -6.43
N ILE A 99 2.64 19.33 -7.70
CA ILE A 99 3.33 19.87 -8.89
C ILE A 99 2.72 21.21 -9.34
N GLY A 100 1.49 21.50 -8.94
CA GLY A 100 0.75 22.72 -9.27
C GLY A 100 1.02 23.92 -8.35
N GLU A 101 1.91 23.76 -7.35
CA GLU A 101 2.63 24.86 -6.68
C GLU A 101 4.02 25.03 -7.31
#